data_AF-A0A7C2TJ99-F1
#
_entry.id   AF-A0A7C2TJ99-F1
#
_cell.length_a   1.000
_cell.length_b   1.000
_cell.length_c   1.000
_cell.angle_alpha   90.00
_cell.angle_beta   90.00
_cell.angle_gamma   90.00
#
_symmetry.space_group_name_H-M   'P 1'
#
loop_
_entity.id
_entity.type
_entity.pdbx_description
1 polymer ?
#
loop_
_entity_poly.entity_id
_entity_poly.type
_entity_poly.pdbx_seq_one_letter_code
_entity_poly.pdbx_strand_id
1 'polypeptide(L)'
;MVTAAPVHPEPDPDQDDQGYSAPLGHYLWKIFPFVAPYKARIGIGLVLNALARLFDLLPLVLIGWVVDAIAARGGGETSPTIFVWFGLAVLGTFLALAVFQSISDYCLDSMAQEVRHDLR
;
A
#
# COMPACT_ATOMS: atom_id res chain seq x y z
N MET A 1 -38.88 53.28 -26.00
CA MET A 1 -37.68 52.97 -25.18
C MET A 1 -37.53 51.46 -25.17
N VAL A 2 -36.61 50.93 -25.99
CA VAL A 2 -36.31 49.50 -26.05
C VAL A 2 -35.32 49.20 -24.93
N THR A 3 -35.74 48.45 -23.92
CA THR A 3 -34.87 47.94 -22.86
C THR A 3 -33.96 46.88 -23.47
N ALA A 4 -32.65 47.15 -23.50
CA ALA A 4 -31.64 46.15 -23.83
C ALA A 4 -31.61 45.08 -22.73
N ALA A 5 -31.71 43.81 -23.11
CA ALA A 5 -31.54 42.68 -22.20
C ALA A 5 -30.09 42.63 -21.69
N PRO A 6 -29.84 42.22 -20.44
CA PRO A 6 -28.49 42.08 -19.91
C PRO A 6 -27.73 40.99 -20.68
N VAL A 7 -26.59 41.34 -21.25
CA VAL A 7 -25.64 40.39 -21.85
C VAL A 7 -25.02 39.60 -20.70
N HIS A 8 -25.42 38.34 -20.55
CA HIS A 8 -24.72 37.41 -19.67
C HIS A 8 -23.33 37.14 -20.27
N PRO A 9 -22.23 37.36 -19.53
CA PRO A 9 -20.90 36.95 -19.96
C PRO A 9 -20.90 35.43 -20.18
N GLU A 10 -20.41 34.98 -21.33
CA GLU A 10 -20.11 33.57 -21.54
C GLU A 10 -19.07 33.13 -20.50
N PRO A 11 -19.23 31.97 -19.84
CA PRO A 11 -18.20 31.44 -18.97
C PRO A 11 -16.93 31.23 -19.81
N ASP A 12 -15.86 31.89 -19.39
CA ASP A 12 -14.54 31.74 -19.97
C ASP A 12 -14.09 30.28 -19.84
N PRO A 13 -13.89 29.55 -20.95
CA PRO A 13 -13.55 28.12 -20.89
C PRO A 13 -12.19 27.86 -20.21
N ASP A 14 -11.38 28.90 -19.99
CA ASP A 14 -10.06 28.78 -19.37
C ASP A 14 -10.06 29.00 -17.84
N GLN A 15 -11.23 29.26 -17.23
CA GLN A 15 -11.36 29.49 -15.77
C GLN A 15 -11.46 28.21 -14.92
N ASP A 16 -11.66 27.05 -15.54
CA ASP A 16 -11.92 25.80 -14.81
C ASP A 16 -10.65 24.98 -14.51
N ASP A 17 -9.52 25.29 -15.16
CA ASP A 17 -8.31 24.44 -15.11
C ASP A 17 -7.17 24.95 -14.20
N GLN A 18 -7.32 26.13 -13.59
CA GLN A 18 -6.22 26.76 -12.82
C GLN A 18 -6.28 26.53 -11.30
N GLY A 19 -7.27 25.80 -10.79
CA GLY A 19 -7.59 25.75 -9.36
C GLY A 19 -7.02 24.59 -8.52
N TYR A 20 -6.43 23.54 -9.12
CA TYR A 20 -6.09 22.31 -8.37
C TYR A 20 -4.62 21.88 -8.39
N SER A 21 -3.74 22.67 -9.00
CA SER A 21 -2.29 22.40 -9.05
C SER A 21 -1.49 23.16 -7.98
N ALA A 22 -2.08 23.44 -6.82
CA ALA A 22 -1.26 23.77 -5.66
C ALA A 22 -0.33 22.57 -5.39
N PRO A 23 1.00 22.75 -5.29
CA PRO A 23 1.91 21.62 -5.12
C PRO A 23 1.59 20.94 -3.78
N LEU A 24 0.88 19.80 -3.83
CA LEU A 24 0.56 18.98 -2.67
C LEU A 24 1.81 18.72 -1.79
N GLY A 25 2.99 18.72 -2.42
CA GLY A 25 4.30 18.60 -1.78
C GLY A 25 4.61 19.66 -0.70
N HIS A 26 4.17 20.92 -0.84
CA HIS A 26 4.45 21.94 0.19
C HIS A 26 3.66 21.67 1.48
N TYR A 27 2.45 21.13 1.37
CA TYR A 27 1.62 20.76 2.51
C TYR A 27 2.09 19.46 3.17
N LEU A 28 2.55 18.47 2.38
CA LEU A 28 3.18 17.25 2.89
C LEU A 28 4.44 17.54 3.70
N TRP A 29 5.26 18.49 3.26
CA TRP A 29 6.49 18.88 3.97
C TRP A 29 6.23 19.52 5.34
N LYS A 30 5.08 20.20 5.50
CA LYS A 30 4.68 20.81 6.78
C LYS A 30 4.31 19.77 7.85
N ILE A 31 3.97 18.55 7.47
CA ILE A 31 3.63 17.46 8.41
C ILE A 31 4.91 16.84 9.00
N PHE A 32 6.01 16.86 8.25
CA PHE A 32 7.30 16.24 8.61
C PHE A 32 7.85 16.60 10.01
N PRO A 33 7.86 17.88 10.46
CA PRO A 33 8.32 18.23 11.80
C PRO A 33 7.42 17.70 12.93
N PHE A 34 6.12 17.46 12.67
CA PHE A 34 5.17 16.96 13.67
C PHE A 34 5.23 15.44 13.86
N VAL A 35 5.59 14.69 12.81
CA VAL A 35 5.83 13.23 12.89
C VAL A 35 7.26 12.90 13.33
N ALA A 36 8.14 13.90 13.45
CA ALA A 36 9.54 13.75 13.83
C ALA A 36 9.81 13.07 15.20
N PRO A 37 9.00 13.24 16.26
CA PRO A 37 9.19 12.51 17.52
C PRO A 37 8.76 11.04 17.43
N TYR A 38 7.94 10.65 16.44
CA TYR A 38 7.38 9.31 16.28
C TYR A 38 8.06 8.46 15.20
N LYS A 39 9.25 8.87 14.75
CA LYS A 39 10.05 8.21 13.69
C LYS A 39 10.24 6.71 13.89
N ALA A 40 10.37 6.25 15.14
CA ALA A 40 10.53 4.83 15.43
C ALA A 40 9.30 4.01 15.02
N ARG A 41 8.09 4.51 15.32
CA ARG A 41 6.83 3.83 14.97
C ARG A 41 6.55 3.88 13.47
N ILE A 42 6.80 5.03 12.83
CA ILE A 42 6.72 5.16 11.36
C ILE A 42 7.71 4.22 10.68
N GLY A 43 8.94 4.18 11.18
CA GLY A 43 9.98 3.29 10.67
C GLY A 43 9.60 1.82 10.81
N ILE A 44 9.07 1.42 11.96
CA ILE A 44 8.59 0.06 12.20
C ILE A 44 7.45 -0.29 11.25
N GLY A 45 6.43 0.57 11.11
CA GLY A 45 5.33 0.36 10.16
C GLY A 45 5.82 0.25 8.71
N LEU A 46 6.67 1.16 8.26
CA LEU A 46 7.23 1.16 6.91
C LEU A 46 8.08 -0.10 6.65
N VAL A 47 8.91 -0.51 7.61
CA VAL A 47 9.74 -1.72 7.51
C VAL A 47 8.86 -2.96 7.47
N LEU A 48 7.85 -3.06 8.32
CA LEU A 48 6.90 -4.18 8.32
C LEU A 48 6.12 -4.24 7.00
N ASN A 49 5.71 -3.10 6.43
CA ASN A 49 5.06 -3.05 5.12
C ASN A 49 5.99 -3.48 3.98
N ALA A 50 7.25 -3.02 4.00
CA ALA A 50 8.25 -3.41 3.03
C ALA A 50 8.59 -4.90 3.13
N LEU A 51 8.68 -5.44 4.35
CA LEU A 51 8.85 -6.87 4.60
C LEU A 51 7.63 -7.65 4.13
N ALA A 52 6.40 -7.17 4.38
CA ALA A 52 5.20 -7.77 3.82
C ALA A 52 5.32 -7.86 2.29
N ARG A 53 5.74 -6.78 1.61
CA ARG A 53 6.03 -6.79 0.17
C ARG A 53 7.07 -7.86 -0.25
N LEU A 54 8.10 -8.08 0.57
CA LEU A 54 9.10 -9.13 0.34
C LEU A 54 8.51 -10.54 0.52
N PHE A 55 7.64 -10.73 1.51
CA PHE A 55 6.94 -12.00 1.74
C PHE A 55 5.98 -12.35 0.59
N ASP A 56 5.45 -11.36 -0.12
CA ASP A 56 4.67 -11.55 -1.35
C ASP A 56 5.48 -12.21 -2.49
N LEU A 57 6.82 -12.20 -2.43
CA LEU A 57 7.70 -12.90 -3.38
C LEU A 57 7.94 -14.37 -3.03
N LEU A 58 7.67 -14.78 -1.77
CA LEU A 58 7.89 -16.17 -1.35
C LEU A 58 7.00 -17.18 -2.08
N PRO A 59 5.71 -16.92 -2.36
CA PRO A 59 4.91 -17.77 -3.23
C PRO A 59 5.56 -18.05 -4.58
N LEU A 60 6.20 -17.04 -5.19
CA LEU A 60 6.87 -17.19 -6.48
C LEU A 60 8.07 -18.15 -6.39
N VAL A 61 8.87 -18.02 -5.34
CA VAL A 61 10.01 -18.93 -5.08
C VAL A 61 9.50 -20.35 -4.79
N LEU A 62 8.44 -20.48 -4.00
CA LEU A 62 7.81 -21.77 -3.69
C LEU A 62 7.33 -22.49 -4.96
N ILE A 63 6.75 -21.79 -5.93
CA ILE A 63 6.37 -22.38 -7.22
C ILE A 63 7.60 -22.96 -7.94
N GLY A 64 8.73 -22.25 -7.92
CA GLY A 64 9.99 -22.76 -8.48
C GLY A 64 10.42 -24.08 -7.84
N TRP A 65 10.33 -24.17 -6.51
CA TRP A 65 10.64 -25.40 -5.79
C TRP A 65 9.66 -26.55 -6.07
N VAL A 66 8.37 -26.26 -6.27
CA VAL A 66 7.37 -27.25 -6.70
C VAL A 66 7.76 -27.82 -8.06
N VAL A 67 8.07 -26.95 -9.02
CA VAL A 67 8.42 -27.33 -10.39
C VAL A 67 9.69 -28.19 -10.39
N ASP A 68 10.71 -27.77 -9.63
CA ASP A 68 11.96 -28.53 -9.49
C ASP A 68 11.73 -29.91 -8.86
N ALA A 69 10.90 -29.99 -7.81
CA ALA A 69 10.57 -31.25 -7.15
C ALA A 69 9.83 -32.25 -8.05
N ILE A 70 9.04 -31.76 -9.02
CA ILE A 70 8.35 -32.59 -10.02
C ILE A 70 9.33 -32.99 -11.14
N ALA A 71 10.14 -32.04 -11.61
CA ALA A 71 11.13 -32.27 -12.67
C ALA A 71 12.19 -33.29 -12.25
N ALA A 72 12.68 -33.22 -11.01
CA ALA A 72 13.65 -34.16 -10.45
C ALA A 72 13.13 -35.61 -10.40
N ARG A 73 11.81 -35.82 -10.46
CA ARG A 73 11.16 -37.14 -10.50
C ARG A 73 10.88 -37.62 -11.92
N GLY A 74 11.35 -36.91 -12.94
CA GLY A 74 11.12 -37.25 -14.35
C GLY A 74 9.68 -37.08 -14.80
N GLY A 75 8.88 -36.26 -14.10
CA GLY A 75 7.46 -36.06 -14.41
C GLY A 75 6.56 -37.27 -14.13
N GLY A 76 7.04 -38.26 -13.39
CA GLY A 76 6.26 -39.43 -12.96
C GLY A 76 5.20 -39.10 -11.90
N GLU A 77 4.46 -40.12 -11.45
CA GLU A 77 3.41 -39.95 -10.45
C GLU A 77 3.94 -39.24 -9.19
N THR A 78 3.38 -38.06 -8.92
CA THR A 78 3.75 -37.25 -7.76
C THR A 78 2.75 -37.53 -6.65
N SER A 79 3.26 -37.89 -5.47
CA SER A 79 2.42 -38.14 -4.30
C SER A 79 1.55 -36.92 -3.98
N PRO A 80 0.21 -37.08 -3.81
CA PRO A 80 -0.69 -35.99 -3.44
C PRO A 80 -0.24 -35.21 -2.20
N THR A 81 0.45 -35.89 -1.27
CA THR A 81 0.98 -35.30 -0.03
C THR A 81 1.96 -34.15 -0.30
N ILE A 82 2.72 -34.20 -1.39
CA ILE A 82 3.68 -33.14 -1.75
C ILE A 82 2.94 -31.84 -2.06
N PHE A 83 1.85 -31.91 -2.83
CA PHE A 83 1.03 -30.74 -3.16
C PHE A 83 0.35 -30.14 -1.94
N VAL A 84 -0.05 -30.96 -0.95
CA VAL A 84 -0.61 -30.47 0.32
C VAL A 84 0.42 -29.63 1.07
N TRP A 85 1.67 -30.11 1.20
CA TRP A 85 2.72 -29.36 1.89
C TRP A 85 3.08 -28.06 1.19
N PHE A 86 3.15 -28.05 -0.13
CA PHE A 86 3.37 -26.82 -0.90
C PHE A 86 2.18 -25.86 -0.82
N GLY A 87 0.94 -26.37 -0.85
CA GLY A 87 -0.26 -25.58 -0.64
C GLY A 87 -0.30 -24.94 0.75
N LEU A 88 0.08 -25.68 1.79
CA LEU A 88 0.24 -25.16 3.15
C LEU A 88 1.36 -24.13 3.25
N ALA A 89 2.47 -24.31 2.54
CA ALA A 89 3.55 -23.33 2.50
C ALA A 89 3.09 -22.02 1.87
N VAL A 90 2.36 -22.08 0.74
CA VAL A 90 1.76 -20.91 0.10
C VAL A 90 0.74 -20.22 1.02
N LEU A 91 -0.14 -21.00 1.67
CA LEU A 91 -1.06 -20.47 2.66
C LEU A 91 -0.31 -19.75 3.81
N GLY A 92 0.78 -20.34 4.30
CA GLY A 92 1.64 -19.78 5.33
C GLY A 92 2.27 -18.45 4.91
N THR A 93 2.70 -18.32 3.64
CA THR A 93 3.23 -17.05 3.12
C THR A 93 2.19 -15.94 3.08
N PHE A 94 0.96 -16.25 2.64
CA PHE A 94 -0.14 -15.27 2.64
C PHE A 94 -0.60 -14.91 4.06
N LEU A 95 -0.60 -15.87 4.98
CA LEU A 95 -0.91 -15.62 6.38
C LEU A 95 0.14 -14.69 7.02
N ALA A 96 1.43 -14.94 6.79
CA ALA A 96 2.51 -14.08 7.27
C ALA A 96 2.41 -12.67 6.67
N LEU A 97 2.16 -12.57 5.35
CA LEU A 97 1.91 -11.31 4.66
C LEU A 97 0.78 -10.51 5.35
N ALA A 98 -0.37 -11.15 5.57
CA ALA A 98 -1.53 -10.54 6.20
C ALA A 98 -1.23 -10.06 7.63
N VAL A 99 -0.48 -10.84 8.41
CA VAL A 99 -0.08 -10.47 9.78
C VAL A 99 0.86 -9.27 9.77
N PHE A 100 1.93 -9.29 8.97
CA PHE A 100 2.88 -8.18 8.91
C PHE A 100 2.24 -6.89 8.40
N GLN A 101 1.36 -7.01 7.39
CA GLN A 101 0.60 -5.88 6.88
C GLN A 101 -0.35 -5.32 7.93
N SER A 102 -1.11 -6.16 8.62
CA SER A 102 -2.03 -5.75 9.69
C SER A 102 -1.32 -5.03 10.85
N ILE A 103 -0.16 -5.56 11.28
CA ILE A 103 0.64 -4.92 12.34
C ILE A 103 1.22 -3.59 11.87
N SER A 104 1.69 -3.52 10.61
CA SER A 104 2.14 -2.26 9.99
C SER A 104 1.05 -1.20 10.04
N ASP A 105 -0.13 -1.54 9.55
CA ASP A 105 -1.25 -0.60 9.43
C ASP A 105 -1.73 -0.14 10.81
N TYR A 106 -1.84 -1.06 11.78
CA TYR A 106 -2.16 -0.73 13.16
C TYR A 106 -1.13 0.24 13.79
N CYS A 107 0.16 0.00 13.57
CA CYS A 107 1.23 0.85 14.10
C CYS A 107 1.20 2.27 13.51
N LEU A 108 0.92 2.39 12.21
CA LEU A 108 0.81 3.68 11.52
C LEU A 108 -0.47 4.42 11.94
N ASP A 109 -1.59 3.72 12.05
CA ASP A 109 -2.89 4.31 12.42
C ASP A 109 -2.90 4.81 13.87
N SER A 110 -2.42 4.00 14.81
CA SER A 110 -2.30 4.41 16.23
C SER A 110 -1.43 5.64 16.40
N MET A 111 -0.32 5.71 15.67
CA MET A 111 0.59 6.86 15.70
C MET A 111 -0.03 8.10 15.03
N ALA A 112 -0.78 7.92 13.93
CA ALA A 112 -1.54 9.00 13.31
C ALA A 112 -2.60 9.58 14.25
N GLN A 113 -3.20 8.77 15.13
CA GLN A 113 -4.13 9.25 16.15
C GLN A 113 -3.45 10.10 17.22
N GLU A 114 -2.27 9.68 17.72
CA GLU A 114 -1.48 10.47 18.67
C GLU A 114 -1.08 11.83 18.08
N VAL A 115 -0.58 11.85 16.85
CA VAL A 115 -0.22 13.10 16.16
C VAL A 115 -1.43 14.03 15.99
N ARG A 116 -2.62 13.48 15.68
CA ARG A 116 -3.85 14.27 15.56
C ARG A 116 -4.35 14.80 16.91
N HIS A 117 -4.12 14.08 17.99
CA HIS A 117 -4.45 14.53 19.33
C HIS A 117 -3.54 15.69 19.74
N ASP A 118 -2.24 15.60 19.48
CA ASP A 118 -1.27 16.65 19.82
C ASP A 118 -1.43 17.92 18.98
N LEU A 119 -2.07 17.83 17.81
CA LEU A 119 -2.35 18.98 16.95
C LEU A 119 -3.62 19.77 17.34
N ARG A 120 -4.48 19.19 18.18
CA ARG A 120 -5.74 19.79 18.64
C ARG A 120 -5.56 20.55 19.94
#